data_AF-A0A534YZZ5-F1
#
_entry.id   AF-A0A534YZZ5-F1
#
_cell.length_a   1.000
_cell.length_b   1.000
_cell.length_c   1.000
_cell.angle_alpha   90.00
_cell.angle_beta   90.00
_cell.angle_gamma   90.00
#
_symmetry.space_group_name_H-M   'P 1'
#
loop_
_entity.id
_entity.type
_entity.pdbx_description
1 polymer ?
#
loop_
_entity_poly.entity_id
_entity_poly.type
_entity_poly.pdbx_seq_one_letter_code
_entity_poly.pdbx_strand_id
1 'polypeptide(L)'
;MRMMMPKNRDSSGMSTPTASARGPPAGGHCRGLGAQARAGARQHDVTGRRYSDARNRRARAAFSARGSAGTSLAGAVAVAVNAYQPRGAEGTILHGLVRDHLETFLRDAAERTDGAGVPRFVEKEFREFLTCGVLARGFARVRCGDCAYERLVPFSCKGRGFCPSCGGRRMSEQAAHLVDEVLPRVPVRQWVLTVPHRLRYLLAWNHKLCRAVLAVYVRAVLGFYRRRARRRGVKGAQGGAVTVIQRFGGGLNLNIHFHTLVLDGIFGETEMGSLEFHPAEPPTDADVARLLATVRRRVQRLLARRGLDGGDASEAPPDPFTEEAPALAGISSASVQGHVALGPRAGARVLQIGREPNAPWVTSRGPCQAHLEGFDLHANLAVRADDREGLERLCRYVLRPPVAQDRLELTGDGRVLVLLKGEWSDGTTHLLFEPVELLEKLAALTPRPRINLVLYHGVLAPHARWRGRAVAHGGAEARAPAEANAAEPDRVEGCPDRAPEAETRACREPADAAERPRPSGVSKPRHWTWANLMRRAFDFDVLACPRCGGRMSLIATIDDPRVIRKILAHLGLATEVPQLHPSRSPPGRSDPFSDLPA
;
A
#
# COMPACT_ATOMS: atom_id res chain seq x y z
N MET A 1 -16.48 -31.34 -61.97
CA MET A 1 -17.77 -32.06 -61.90
C MET A 1 -18.86 -31.03 -61.59
N ARG A 2 -19.89 -30.97 -62.46
CA ARG A 2 -21.04 -30.05 -62.42
C ARG A 2 -21.94 -30.28 -61.19
N MET A 3 -22.83 -29.29 -60.97
CA MET A 3 -24.20 -29.33 -60.41
C MET A 3 -24.35 -28.63 -59.06
N MET A 4 -25.41 -27.88 -58.74
CA MET A 4 -26.51 -27.20 -59.44
C MET A 4 -27.26 -26.43 -58.32
N MET A 5 -27.75 -25.22 -58.60
CA MET A 5 -28.68 -24.42 -57.77
C MET A 5 -30.06 -25.11 -57.65
N PRO A 6 -31.00 -24.78 -56.71
CA PRO A 6 -31.87 -23.58 -56.84
C PRO A 6 -32.51 -22.93 -55.57
N LYS A 7 -32.86 -21.63 -55.71
CA LYS A 7 -34.13 -20.88 -55.39
C LYS A 7 -34.84 -21.08 -54.01
N ASN A 8 -35.45 -20.11 -53.32
CA ASN A 8 -36.38 -19.01 -53.70
C ASN A 8 -36.63 -18.10 -52.45
N ARG A 9 -36.78 -16.75 -52.57
CA ARG A 9 -38.01 -15.91 -52.38
C ARG A 9 -38.64 -15.93 -50.96
N ASP A 10 -38.89 -14.81 -50.26
CA ASP A 10 -39.85 -13.73 -50.60
C ASP A 10 -39.57 -12.34 -49.95
N SER A 11 -39.90 -11.31 -50.73
CA SER A 11 -40.26 -9.90 -50.43
C SER A 11 -41.63 -9.81 -49.73
N SER A 12 -42.02 -8.84 -48.89
CA SER A 12 -42.32 -7.39 -49.11
C SER A 12 -42.92 -6.86 -47.77
N GLY A 13 -42.82 -5.60 -47.34
CA GLY A 13 -43.50 -4.42 -47.88
C GLY A 13 -43.61 -3.31 -46.82
N MET A 14 -43.46 -2.06 -47.28
CA MET A 14 -43.58 -0.78 -46.56
C MET A 14 -45.03 -0.45 -46.14
N SER A 15 -45.22 0.42 -45.13
CA SER A 15 -45.78 1.79 -45.29
C SER A 15 -46.15 2.47 -43.96
N THR A 16 -45.76 3.75 -43.84
CA THR A 16 -46.27 4.80 -42.93
C THR A 16 -47.71 5.21 -43.26
N PRO A 17 -48.43 6.00 -42.42
CA PRO A 17 -48.55 7.44 -42.73
C PRO A 17 -48.86 8.44 -41.56
N THR A 18 -48.37 9.68 -41.75
CA THR A 18 -48.94 11.04 -41.59
C THR A 18 -49.60 11.63 -40.33
N ALA A 19 -49.33 12.93 -40.17
CA ALA A 19 -49.75 13.91 -39.16
C ALA A 19 -51.05 14.67 -39.50
N SER A 20 -51.63 15.38 -38.51
CA SER A 20 -52.41 16.62 -38.73
C SER A 20 -52.52 17.47 -37.45
N ALA A 21 -52.62 18.78 -37.65
CA ALA A 21 -52.51 19.88 -36.70
C ALA A 21 -53.87 20.44 -36.21
N ARG A 22 -53.88 21.19 -35.09
CA ARG A 22 -54.56 22.50 -34.89
C ARG A 22 -54.42 22.98 -33.43
N GLY A 23 -54.22 24.29 -33.27
CA GLY A 23 -53.99 25.01 -31.99
C GLY A 23 -55.27 25.52 -31.29
N PRO A 24 -55.18 26.61 -30.47
CA PRO A 24 -55.59 26.64 -29.05
C PRO A 24 -56.85 27.49 -28.77
N PRO A 25 -57.19 27.73 -27.49
CA PRO A 25 -57.31 29.14 -27.07
C PRO A 25 -56.79 29.45 -25.65
N ALA A 26 -56.75 30.76 -25.39
CA ALA A 26 -56.14 31.50 -24.30
C ALA A 26 -57.04 31.72 -23.06
N GLY A 27 -56.43 32.20 -21.96
CA GLY A 27 -56.98 33.31 -21.17
C GLY A 27 -57.29 33.08 -19.68
N GLY A 28 -56.66 33.88 -18.81
CA GLY A 28 -57.06 34.16 -17.41
C GLY A 28 -55.91 34.04 -16.42
N HIS A 29 -55.14 35.10 -16.06
CA HIS A 29 -55.45 36.12 -15.02
C HIS A 29 -55.91 35.47 -13.69
N CYS A 30 -55.42 35.78 -12.49
CA CYS A 30 -54.50 36.80 -11.99
C CYS A 30 -54.28 36.55 -10.47
N ARG A 31 -53.19 37.11 -9.90
CA ARG A 31 -52.93 37.40 -8.46
C ARG A 31 -52.62 36.19 -7.57
N GLY A 32 -51.67 36.23 -6.63
CA GLY A 32 -50.85 37.31 -6.08
C GLY A 32 -50.22 36.81 -4.78
N LEU A 33 -49.28 37.59 -4.22
CA LEU A 33 -48.41 37.35 -3.04
C LEU A 33 -47.10 36.62 -3.40
N GLY A 34 -45.90 37.18 -3.29
CA GLY A 34 -45.45 38.44 -2.67
C GLY A 34 -44.09 38.22 -1.98
N ALA A 35 -43.14 39.11 -2.25
CA ALA A 35 -41.84 39.33 -1.57
C ALA A 35 -40.76 38.22 -1.71
N GLN A 36 -39.77 38.38 -2.60
CA GLN A 36 -38.51 39.15 -2.43
C GLN A 36 -37.51 38.54 -1.43
N ALA A 37 -36.38 38.03 -1.94
CA ALA A 37 -35.04 38.55 -1.62
C ALA A 37 -33.96 37.83 -2.44
N ARG A 38 -33.18 38.63 -3.19
CA ARG A 38 -31.88 38.24 -3.76
C ARG A 38 -30.90 37.97 -2.62
N ALA A 39 -30.14 36.87 -2.67
CA ALA A 39 -28.89 36.78 -1.91
C ALA A 39 -27.90 35.79 -2.55
N GLY A 40 -26.82 36.35 -3.09
CA GLY A 40 -25.44 35.87 -2.95
C GLY A 40 -25.13 34.41 -3.26
N ALA A 41 -24.54 34.19 -4.44
CA ALA A 41 -23.66 33.07 -4.70
C ALA A 41 -22.60 32.95 -3.59
N ARG A 42 -22.62 31.84 -2.85
CA ARG A 42 -21.50 31.39 -2.02
C ARG A 42 -21.01 30.06 -2.58
N GLN A 43 -19.82 30.10 -3.18
CA GLN A 43 -18.99 28.93 -3.40
C GLN A 43 -18.71 28.30 -2.03
N HIS A 44 -19.31 27.14 -1.77
CA HIS A 44 -18.98 26.34 -0.60
C HIS A 44 -17.69 25.58 -0.88
N ASP A 45 -16.60 26.11 -0.34
CA ASP A 45 -15.31 25.46 -0.19
C ASP A 45 -15.46 24.28 0.78
N VAL A 46 -15.73 23.09 0.25
CA VAL A 46 -15.79 21.83 1.02
C VAL A 46 -14.34 21.38 1.28
N THR A 47 -13.67 22.08 2.17
CA THR A 47 -12.40 21.62 2.73
C THR A 47 -12.66 20.43 3.66
N GLY A 48 -12.08 19.28 3.30
CA GLY A 48 -12.07 18.04 4.10
C GLY A 48 -11.28 18.13 5.41
N ARG A 49 -11.29 19.29 6.09
CA ARG A 49 -10.49 19.59 7.27
C ARG A 49 -11.16 19.16 8.59
N ARG A 50 -12.49 18.96 8.63
CA ARG A 50 -13.21 18.79 9.91
C ARG A 50 -13.53 17.35 10.34
N TYR A 51 -13.28 16.33 9.51
CA TYR A 51 -13.59 14.94 9.89
C TYR A 51 -12.38 14.11 10.37
N SER A 52 -11.14 14.57 10.15
CA SER A 52 -9.92 13.86 10.56
C SER A 52 -9.33 14.32 11.89
N ASP A 53 -9.58 15.56 12.31
CA ASP A 53 -8.93 16.17 13.49
C ASP A 53 -9.44 15.60 14.82
N ALA A 54 -10.69 15.10 14.87
CA ALA A 54 -11.24 14.50 16.09
C ALA A 54 -10.61 13.13 16.42
N ARG A 55 -10.21 12.35 15.41
CA ARG A 55 -9.53 11.05 15.62
C ARG A 55 -8.07 11.20 16.04
N ASN A 56 -7.35 12.22 15.55
CA ASN A 56 -5.97 12.46 15.97
C ASN A 56 -5.85 12.96 17.42
N ARG A 57 -6.85 13.70 17.93
CA ARG A 57 -6.87 14.09 19.36
C ARG A 57 -7.18 12.91 20.28
N ARG A 58 -8.04 11.97 19.88
CA ARG A 58 -8.28 10.73 20.64
C ARG A 58 -7.12 9.73 20.55
N ALA A 59 -6.39 9.67 19.42
CA ALA A 59 -5.18 8.84 19.31
C ALA A 59 -4.03 9.35 20.21
N ARG A 60 -3.94 10.67 20.46
CA ARG A 60 -3.00 11.24 21.43
C ARG A 60 -3.37 10.95 22.90
N ALA A 61 -4.66 10.71 23.20
CA ALA A 61 -5.12 10.40 24.56
C ALA A 61 -5.16 8.88 24.84
N ALA A 62 -5.37 8.04 23.82
CA ALA A 62 -5.53 6.59 23.98
C ALA A 62 -4.20 5.81 24.16
N PHE A 63 -3.04 6.43 23.91
CA PHE A 63 -1.74 5.82 24.22
C PHE A 63 -1.38 5.91 25.71
N SER A 64 -2.23 6.54 26.54
CA SER A 64 -1.94 6.84 27.95
C SER A 64 -2.75 6.01 28.97
N ALA A 65 -3.67 5.14 28.57
CA ALA A 65 -4.50 4.43 29.53
C ALA A 65 -4.88 3.03 29.04
N ARG A 66 -4.05 2.06 29.44
CA ARG A 66 -4.37 0.69 29.91
C ARG A 66 -3.15 -0.22 29.74
N GLY A 67 -2.18 -0.06 30.63
CA GLY A 67 -1.23 -1.11 30.98
C GLY A 67 -1.75 -1.81 32.22
N SER A 68 -2.11 -3.09 32.10
CA SER A 68 -2.37 -3.96 33.25
C SER A 68 -1.09 -4.15 34.05
N ALA A 69 -1.15 -3.82 35.35
CA ALA A 69 -0.24 -4.22 36.43
C ALA A 69 1.17 -4.68 36.03
N GLY A 70 2.07 -3.71 35.82
CA GLY A 70 3.52 -3.95 35.80
C GLY A 70 4.07 -3.93 37.22
N THR A 71 4.78 -4.98 37.58
CA THR A 71 5.51 -5.16 38.84
C THR A 71 6.48 -4.00 39.09
N SER A 72 6.44 -3.48 40.31
CA SER A 72 7.27 -2.37 40.82
C SER A 72 8.76 -2.71 40.79
N LEU A 73 9.56 -1.85 40.14
CA LEU A 73 11.01 -1.81 40.29
C LEU A 73 11.35 -1.00 41.54
N ALA A 74 12.05 -1.61 42.50
CA ALA A 74 12.77 -0.88 43.53
C ALA A 74 13.85 -0.02 42.85
N GLY A 75 13.73 1.31 42.99
CA GLY A 75 14.57 2.32 42.34
C GLY A 75 13.87 3.12 41.24
N ALA A 76 12.63 3.57 41.49
CA ALA A 76 11.84 4.32 40.52
C ALA A 76 12.28 5.79 40.41
N VAL A 77 13.20 6.09 39.49
CA VAL A 77 13.24 7.40 38.84
C VAL A 77 12.17 7.36 37.74
N ALA A 78 11.18 8.24 37.81
CA ALA A 78 10.08 8.33 36.84
C ALA A 78 10.65 8.47 35.42
N VAL A 79 10.52 7.42 34.61
CA VAL A 79 10.89 7.45 33.19
C VAL A 79 9.83 8.28 32.47
N ALA A 80 10.25 9.36 31.82
CA ALA A 80 9.34 10.29 31.14
C ALA A 80 8.41 9.58 30.13
N VAL A 81 7.19 10.12 30.00
CA VAL A 81 6.09 9.63 29.14
C VAL A 81 6.44 9.58 27.64
N ASN A 82 7.57 10.17 27.24
CA ASN A 82 8.13 10.14 25.89
C ASN A 82 9.37 9.24 25.77
N ALA A 83 9.35 8.03 26.34
CA ALA A 83 10.43 7.06 26.12
C ALA A 83 10.06 6.07 25.01
N TYR A 84 11.02 5.71 24.15
CA TYR A 84 10.81 4.64 23.18
C TYR A 84 10.51 3.34 23.93
N GLN A 85 9.35 2.76 23.65
CA GLN A 85 9.03 1.42 24.10
C GLN A 85 9.21 0.44 22.94
N PRO A 86 10.07 -0.58 23.09
CA PRO A 86 10.08 -1.71 22.20
C PRO A 86 8.68 -2.30 22.09
N ARG A 87 8.27 -2.68 20.88
CA ARG A 87 6.94 -3.27 20.67
C ARG A 87 6.88 -4.66 21.32
N GLY A 88 5.89 -4.89 22.18
CA GLY A 88 5.50 -6.22 22.63
C GLY A 88 4.72 -6.96 21.54
N ALA A 89 5.40 -7.38 20.47
CA ALA A 89 4.77 -8.00 19.31
C ALA A 89 3.89 -9.21 19.68
N GLU A 90 4.35 -9.98 20.66
CA GLU A 90 3.70 -11.18 21.20
C GLU A 90 2.36 -10.88 21.89
N GLY A 91 2.16 -9.66 22.37
CA GLY A 91 0.91 -9.21 22.98
C GLY A 91 -0.14 -8.74 21.96
N THR A 92 0.15 -8.82 20.66
CA THR A 92 -0.78 -8.35 19.63
C THR A 92 -1.69 -9.48 19.14
N ILE A 93 -2.96 -9.14 18.84
CA ILE A 93 -3.97 -10.09 18.34
C ILE A 93 -3.46 -10.87 17.13
N LEU A 94 -2.89 -10.17 16.13
CA LEU A 94 -2.37 -10.82 14.92
C LEU A 94 -1.23 -11.80 15.21
N HIS A 95 -0.32 -11.47 16.14
CA HIS A 95 0.78 -12.37 16.49
C HIS A 95 0.26 -13.62 17.17
N GLY A 96 -0.63 -13.47 18.15
CA GLY A 96 -1.32 -14.59 18.80
C GLY A 96 -2.05 -15.48 17.79
N LEU A 97 -2.86 -14.89 16.91
CA LEU A 97 -3.59 -15.64 15.88
C LEU A 97 -2.68 -16.44 14.96
N VAL A 98 -1.58 -15.85 14.49
CA VAL A 98 -0.62 -16.60 13.66
C VAL A 98 0.07 -17.68 14.48
N ARG A 99 0.52 -17.38 15.69
CA ARG A 99 1.20 -18.35 16.56
C ARG A 99 0.33 -19.57 16.86
N ASP A 100 -0.96 -19.31 17.09
CA ASP A 100 -1.89 -20.31 17.60
C ASP A 100 -2.52 -21.15 16.47
N HIS A 101 -2.57 -20.62 15.23
CA HIS A 101 -3.27 -21.24 14.11
C HIS A 101 -2.42 -21.52 12.86
N LEU A 102 -1.14 -21.15 12.82
CA LEU A 102 -0.29 -21.36 11.65
C LEU A 102 -0.18 -22.83 11.26
N GLU A 103 0.12 -23.72 12.20
CA GLU A 103 0.30 -25.15 11.89
C GLU A 103 -1.02 -25.81 11.43
N THR A 104 -2.16 -25.39 11.98
CA THR A 104 -3.50 -25.78 11.50
C THR A 104 -3.71 -25.32 10.05
N PHE A 105 -3.45 -24.04 9.75
CA PHE A 105 -3.58 -23.51 8.40
C PHE A 105 -2.70 -24.24 7.37
N LEU A 106 -1.43 -24.54 7.73
CA LEU A 106 -0.50 -25.24 6.85
C LEU A 106 -0.96 -26.68 6.57
N ARG A 107 -1.44 -27.40 7.60
CA ARG A 107 -2.02 -28.73 7.46
C ARG A 107 -3.26 -28.70 6.56
N ASP A 108 -4.22 -27.83 6.85
CA ASP A 108 -5.48 -27.75 6.09
C ASP A 108 -5.23 -27.40 4.61
N ALA A 109 -4.23 -26.55 4.33
CA ALA A 109 -3.82 -26.24 2.97
C ALA A 109 -3.18 -27.45 2.26
N ALA A 110 -2.38 -28.24 2.98
CA ALA A 110 -1.76 -29.45 2.44
C ALA A 110 -2.79 -30.57 2.20
N GLU A 111 -3.69 -30.82 3.14
CA GLU A 111 -4.77 -31.82 3.01
C GLU A 111 -5.67 -31.54 1.81
N ARG A 112 -5.99 -30.26 1.56
CA ARG A 112 -6.82 -29.87 0.40
C ARG A 112 -6.12 -30.01 -0.95
N THR A 113 -4.81 -30.25 -0.96
CA THR A 113 -3.98 -30.26 -2.18
C THR A 113 -3.04 -31.44 -2.25
N ASP A 114 -3.47 -32.59 -1.73
CA ASP A 114 -2.73 -33.86 -1.77
C ASP A 114 -1.28 -33.73 -1.28
N GLY A 115 -1.06 -32.91 -0.25
CA GLY A 115 0.23 -32.68 0.39
C GLY A 115 1.07 -31.53 -0.19
N ALA A 116 0.64 -30.87 -1.27
CA ALA A 116 1.41 -29.79 -1.89
C ALA A 116 1.54 -28.55 -0.98
N GLY A 117 0.44 -28.16 -0.33
CA GLY A 117 0.41 -27.06 0.63
C GLY A 117 0.72 -25.69 0.02
N VAL A 118 0.94 -24.68 0.88
CA VAL A 118 1.30 -23.33 0.43
C VAL A 118 2.77 -23.24 0.00
N PRO A 119 3.13 -22.37 -0.96
CA PRO A 119 4.52 -22.18 -1.35
C PRO A 119 5.42 -21.77 -0.16
N ARG A 120 6.67 -22.26 -0.16
CA ARG A 120 7.66 -21.99 0.90
C ARG A 120 7.83 -20.51 1.26
N PHE A 121 7.68 -19.59 0.30
CA PHE A 121 7.82 -18.16 0.60
C PHE A 121 6.67 -17.59 1.43
N VAL A 122 5.47 -18.18 1.32
CA VAL A 122 4.30 -17.81 2.13
C VAL A 122 4.49 -18.33 3.55
N GLU A 123 4.84 -19.61 3.71
CA GLU A 123 5.16 -20.19 5.02
C GLU A 123 6.29 -19.42 5.71
N LYS A 124 7.37 -19.11 4.97
CA LYS A 124 8.48 -18.31 5.48
C LYS A 124 8.02 -16.93 5.97
N GLU A 125 7.14 -16.24 5.26
CA GLU A 125 6.62 -14.94 5.69
C GLU A 125 5.87 -15.04 7.03
N PHE A 126 5.07 -16.09 7.25
CA PHE A 126 4.40 -16.34 8.53
C PHE A 126 5.38 -16.66 9.66
N ARG A 127 6.34 -17.57 9.41
CA ARG A 127 7.33 -17.95 10.43
C ARG A 127 8.25 -16.78 10.79
N GLU A 128 8.67 -15.98 9.82
CA GLU A 128 9.45 -14.76 10.06
C GLU A 128 8.62 -13.68 10.77
N PHE A 129 7.32 -13.54 10.48
CA PHE A 129 6.46 -12.61 11.19
C PHE A 129 6.46 -12.87 12.71
N LEU A 130 6.45 -14.13 13.13
CA LEU A 130 6.46 -14.51 14.54
C LEU A 130 7.76 -14.16 15.27
N THR A 131 8.86 -13.91 14.56
CA THR A 131 10.13 -13.46 15.16
C THR A 131 10.21 -11.93 15.27
N CYS A 132 9.31 -11.20 14.60
CA CYS A 132 9.37 -9.74 14.53
C CYS A 132 9.14 -9.11 15.90
N GLY A 133 10.12 -8.39 16.43
CA GLY A 133 9.99 -7.69 17.71
C GLY A 133 10.23 -8.57 18.94
N VAL A 134 10.61 -9.85 18.76
CA VAL A 134 10.91 -10.79 19.86
C VAL A 134 12.36 -10.64 20.28
N LEU A 135 12.63 -10.21 21.52
CA LEU A 135 14.00 -10.02 22.02
C LEU A 135 14.79 -11.33 22.05
N ALA A 136 14.14 -12.45 22.33
CA ALA A 136 14.77 -13.78 22.28
C ALA A 136 15.26 -14.18 20.87
N ARG A 137 14.88 -13.43 19.83
CA ARG A 137 15.33 -13.61 18.43
C ARG A 137 16.38 -12.58 17.98
N GLY A 138 16.91 -11.79 18.91
CA GLY A 138 18.01 -10.86 18.69
C GLY A 138 17.60 -9.39 18.75
N PHE A 139 18.58 -8.55 19.09
CA PHE A 139 18.38 -7.12 19.31
C PHE A 139 19.65 -6.30 19.11
N ALA A 140 19.46 -5.01 18.83
CA ALA A 140 20.49 -4.00 18.93
C ALA A 140 20.52 -3.42 20.36
N ARG A 141 21.73 -3.19 20.88
CA ARG A 141 21.97 -2.47 22.14
C ARG A 141 22.34 -1.03 21.85
N VAL A 142 21.58 -0.10 22.41
CA VAL A 142 21.84 1.34 22.30
C VAL A 142 22.14 1.88 23.69
N ARG A 143 23.23 2.63 23.84
CA ARG A 143 23.71 3.14 25.14
C ARG A 143 23.91 4.65 25.09
N CYS A 144 23.55 5.33 26.18
CA CYS A 144 23.83 6.75 26.39
C CYS A 144 25.30 6.96 26.76
N GLY A 145 25.96 7.94 26.13
CA GLY A 145 27.34 8.31 26.45
C GLY A 145 27.51 8.88 27.86
N ASP A 146 26.52 9.64 28.34
CA ASP A 146 26.66 10.43 29.57
C ASP A 146 26.28 9.63 30.83
N CYS A 147 25.10 9.00 30.83
CA CYS A 147 24.58 8.31 32.02
C CYS A 147 24.57 6.78 31.91
N ALA A 148 25.20 6.23 30.86
CA ALA A 148 25.28 4.79 30.61
C ALA A 148 23.94 4.04 30.46
N TYR A 149 22.81 4.74 30.42
CA TYR A 149 21.49 4.13 30.22
C TYR A 149 21.47 3.30 28.94
N GLU A 150 20.94 2.08 29.02
CA GLU A 150 20.85 1.16 27.89
C GLU A 150 19.41 0.88 27.48
N ARG A 151 19.24 0.62 26.19
CA ARG A 151 17.97 0.23 25.58
C ARG A 151 18.21 -0.89 24.58
N LEU A 152 17.36 -1.91 24.63
CA LEU A 152 17.32 -2.98 23.65
C LEU A 152 16.31 -2.63 22.56
N VAL A 153 16.70 -2.80 21.29
CA VAL A 153 15.83 -2.61 20.13
C VAL A 153 15.74 -3.96 19.40
N PRO A 154 14.60 -4.67 19.46
CA PRO A 154 14.47 -6.00 18.88
C PRO A 154 14.55 -5.95 17.35
N PHE A 155 15.03 -7.03 16.75
CA PHE A 155 15.05 -7.16 15.30
C PHE A 155 13.65 -7.28 14.70
N SER A 156 13.53 -6.81 13.46
CA SER A 156 12.30 -6.84 12.69
C SER A 156 12.36 -7.95 11.64
N CYS A 157 11.22 -8.58 11.31
CA CYS A 157 11.19 -9.62 10.26
C CYS A 157 11.52 -9.09 8.85
N LYS A 158 11.40 -7.78 8.62
CA LYS A 158 11.56 -7.13 7.30
C LYS A 158 10.60 -7.68 6.22
N GLY A 159 9.60 -8.46 6.61
CA GLY A 159 8.58 -9.05 5.75
C GLY A 159 7.83 -8.03 4.90
N ARG A 160 7.16 -8.53 3.84
CA ARG A 160 6.46 -7.69 2.85
C ARG A 160 5.00 -8.06 2.65
N GLY A 161 4.53 -9.13 3.29
CA GLY A 161 3.15 -9.56 3.24
C GLY A 161 2.27 -8.66 4.08
N PHE A 162 2.24 -8.93 5.38
CA PHE A 162 1.18 -8.39 6.25
C PHE A 162 1.66 -7.83 7.58
N CYS A 163 2.93 -7.98 7.95
CA CYS A 163 3.48 -7.46 9.20
C CYS A 163 3.20 -5.94 9.33
N PRO A 164 2.33 -5.49 10.26
CA PRO A 164 1.95 -4.07 10.37
C PRO A 164 3.15 -3.19 10.74
N SER A 165 4.08 -3.75 11.53
CA SER A 165 5.30 -3.07 11.96
C SER A 165 6.26 -2.78 10.81
N CYS A 166 6.69 -3.83 10.11
CA CYS A 166 7.63 -3.70 8.99
C CYS A 166 6.99 -2.97 7.81
N GLY A 167 5.71 -3.23 7.54
CA GLY A 167 4.93 -2.54 6.53
C GLY A 167 4.78 -1.05 6.84
N GLY A 168 4.47 -0.68 8.09
CA GLY A 168 4.36 0.72 8.52
C GLY A 168 5.69 1.48 8.46
N ARG A 169 6.81 0.84 8.84
CA ARG A 169 8.15 1.41 8.66
C ARG A 169 8.43 1.65 7.18
N ARG A 170 8.24 0.64 6.32
CA ARG A 170 8.47 0.75 4.87
C ARG A 170 7.59 1.81 4.23
N MET A 171 6.32 1.88 4.62
CA MET A 171 5.38 2.91 4.16
C MET A 171 5.92 4.31 4.48
N SER A 172 6.34 4.54 5.72
CA SER A 172 6.83 5.86 6.16
C SER A 172 8.13 6.24 5.44
N GLU A 173 9.06 5.30 5.35
CA GLU A 173 10.35 5.49 4.70
C GLU A 173 10.20 5.77 3.19
N GLN A 174 9.40 4.96 2.51
CA GLN A 174 9.15 5.12 1.07
C GLN A 174 8.34 6.39 0.79
N ALA A 175 7.39 6.76 1.64
CA ALA A 175 6.66 8.01 1.47
C ALA A 175 7.59 9.23 1.59
N ALA A 176 8.48 9.24 2.60
CA ALA A 176 9.47 10.29 2.75
C ALA A 176 10.43 10.34 1.55
N HIS A 177 10.90 9.19 1.06
CA HIS A 177 11.71 9.12 -0.15
C HIS A 177 10.98 9.65 -1.39
N LEU A 178 9.72 9.26 -1.61
CA LEU A 178 8.94 9.73 -2.74
C LEU A 178 8.75 11.25 -2.71
N VAL A 179 8.45 11.82 -1.55
CA VAL A 179 8.23 13.26 -1.41
C VAL A 179 9.54 14.02 -1.50
N ASP A 180 10.62 13.56 -0.89
CA ASP A 180 11.83 14.40 -0.79
C ASP A 180 12.75 14.24 -2.00
N GLU A 181 12.74 13.08 -2.65
CA GLU A 181 13.78 12.68 -3.62
C GLU A 181 13.22 12.24 -4.99
N VAL A 182 11.89 12.18 -5.18
CA VAL A 182 11.31 11.69 -6.44
C VAL A 182 10.24 12.60 -7.02
N LEU A 183 9.26 13.01 -6.23
CA LEU A 183 8.11 13.79 -6.69
C LEU A 183 8.47 15.29 -6.62
N PRO A 184 8.58 15.99 -7.76
CA PRO A 184 8.92 17.41 -7.75
C PRO A 184 7.82 18.27 -7.13
N ARG A 185 8.10 19.57 -6.95
CA ARG A 185 7.10 20.54 -6.47
C ARG A 185 6.16 20.96 -7.60
N VAL A 186 5.32 20.02 -8.03
CA VAL A 186 4.28 20.20 -9.05
C VAL A 186 2.99 19.55 -8.55
N PRO A 187 1.81 19.91 -9.08
CA PRO A 187 0.57 19.23 -8.71
C PRO A 187 0.63 17.74 -9.05
N VAL A 188 0.08 16.90 -8.18
CA VAL A 188 0.06 15.43 -8.34
C VAL A 188 -1.38 14.93 -8.24
N ARG A 189 -1.81 14.10 -9.19
CA ARG A 189 -3.13 13.48 -9.20
C ARG A 189 -3.01 11.97 -9.00
N GLN A 190 -3.85 11.44 -8.12
CA GLN A 190 -3.99 9.99 -7.98
C GLN A 190 -4.97 9.48 -9.04
N TRP A 191 -4.49 8.54 -9.85
CA TRP A 191 -5.33 7.70 -10.70
C TRP A 191 -5.37 6.29 -10.11
N VAL A 192 -6.56 5.69 -10.02
CA VAL A 192 -6.72 4.32 -9.51
C VAL A 192 -7.43 3.47 -10.54
N LEU A 193 -6.76 2.44 -11.05
CA LEU A 193 -7.38 1.45 -11.94
C LEU A 193 -7.60 0.14 -11.18
N THR A 194 -8.86 -0.25 -11.05
CA THR A 194 -9.27 -1.58 -10.62
C THR A 194 -9.69 -2.39 -11.84
N VAL A 195 -9.32 -3.68 -11.87
CA VAL A 195 -9.62 -4.60 -12.98
C VAL A 195 -10.64 -5.68 -12.57
N PRO A 196 -11.27 -6.40 -13.51
CA PRO A 196 -12.24 -7.45 -13.19
C PRO A 196 -11.65 -8.60 -12.36
N HIS A 197 -12.49 -9.32 -11.61
CA HIS A 197 -12.08 -10.38 -10.68
C HIS A 197 -11.15 -11.43 -11.32
N ARG A 198 -11.57 -12.02 -12.45
CA ARG A 198 -10.74 -12.99 -13.19
C ARG A 198 -9.35 -12.44 -13.52
N LEU A 199 -9.26 -11.17 -13.92
CA LEU A 199 -7.98 -10.55 -14.21
C LEU A 199 -7.16 -10.33 -12.93
N ARG A 200 -7.76 -9.92 -11.81
CA ARG A 200 -7.05 -9.78 -10.52
C ARG A 200 -6.34 -11.07 -10.12
N TYR A 201 -7.02 -12.22 -10.26
CA TYR A 201 -6.45 -13.54 -10.02
C TYR A 201 -5.19 -13.77 -10.88
N LEU A 202 -5.32 -13.62 -12.20
CA LEU A 202 -4.19 -13.79 -13.12
C LEU A 202 -3.02 -12.84 -12.82
N LEU A 203 -3.32 -11.57 -12.50
CA LEU A 203 -2.29 -10.58 -12.19
C LEU A 203 -1.57 -10.83 -10.86
N ALA A 204 -2.21 -11.55 -9.93
CA ALA A 204 -1.64 -11.83 -8.62
C ALA A 204 -0.41 -12.74 -8.71
N TRP A 205 -0.39 -13.65 -9.69
CA TRP A 205 0.69 -14.60 -9.92
C TRP A 205 1.53 -14.29 -11.16
N ASN A 206 0.88 -13.94 -12.28
CA ASN A 206 1.57 -13.65 -13.54
C ASN A 206 2.10 -12.21 -13.56
N HIS A 207 3.27 -12.00 -12.96
CA HIS A 207 3.89 -10.68 -12.89
C HIS A 207 4.22 -10.08 -14.26
N LYS A 208 4.57 -10.91 -15.25
CA LYS A 208 4.79 -10.44 -16.63
C LYS A 208 3.51 -9.86 -17.24
N LEU A 209 2.35 -10.50 -16.99
CA LEU A 209 1.04 -9.99 -17.39
C LEU A 209 0.67 -8.73 -16.61
N CYS A 210 0.87 -8.71 -15.29
CA CYS A 210 0.62 -7.55 -14.44
C CYS A 210 1.37 -6.31 -14.94
N ARG A 211 2.66 -6.46 -15.28
CA ARG A 211 3.48 -5.39 -15.84
C ARG A 211 3.00 -4.95 -17.23
N ALA A 212 2.54 -5.88 -18.07
CA ALA A 212 2.01 -5.56 -19.39
C ALA A 212 0.68 -4.78 -19.33
N VAL A 213 -0.24 -5.19 -18.44
CA VAL A 213 -1.50 -4.47 -18.18
C VAL A 213 -1.22 -3.08 -17.61
N LEU A 214 -0.33 -2.98 -16.62
CA LEU A 214 0.10 -1.70 -16.08
C LEU A 214 0.70 -0.80 -17.16
N ALA A 215 1.53 -1.34 -18.06
CA ALA A 215 2.10 -0.57 -19.16
C ALA A 215 1.04 -0.07 -20.14
N VAL A 216 -0.05 -0.81 -20.39
CA VAL A 216 -1.19 -0.33 -21.18
C VAL A 216 -1.86 0.85 -20.48
N TYR A 217 -2.14 0.71 -19.19
CA TYR A 217 -2.80 1.71 -18.36
C TYR A 217 -2.00 3.01 -18.27
N VAL A 218 -0.74 2.94 -17.83
CA VAL A 218 0.13 4.12 -17.67
C VAL A 218 0.35 4.84 -19.00
N ARG A 219 0.53 4.11 -20.11
CA ARG A 219 0.64 4.73 -21.45
C ARG A 219 -0.66 5.43 -21.87
N ALA A 220 -1.81 4.93 -21.48
CA ALA A 220 -3.08 5.58 -21.76
C ALA A 220 -3.19 6.90 -20.98
N VAL A 221 -2.89 6.88 -19.67
CA VAL A 221 -2.95 8.05 -18.78
C VAL A 221 -1.91 9.11 -19.19
N LEU A 222 -0.63 8.76 -19.29
CA LEU A 222 0.40 9.72 -19.73
C LEU A 222 0.15 10.21 -21.17
N GLY A 223 -0.44 9.35 -22.01
CA GLY A 223 -0.89 9.73 -23.34
C GLY A 223 -2.03 10.75 -23.34
N PHE A 224 -2.93 10.70 -22.34
CA PHE A 224 -4.00 11.69 -22.17
C PHE A 224 -3.43 13.08 -21.90
N TYR A 225 -2.50 13.21 -20.96
CA TYR A 225 -1.81 14.48 -20.68
C TYR A 225 -1.03 14.99 -21.89
N ARG A 226 -0.26 14.12 -22.57
CA ARG A 226 0.48 14.47 -23.79
C ARG A 226 -0.42 14.97 -24.92
N ARG A 227 -1.60 14.39 -25.12
CA ARG A 227 -2.54 14.84 -26.15
C ARG A 227 -3.10 16.24 -25.85
N ARG A 228 -3.45 16.52 -24.59
CA ARG A 228 -3.91 17.85 -24.16
C ARG A 228 -2.80 18.90 -24.34
N ALA A 229 -1.58 18.58 -23.94
CA ALA A 229 -0.43 19.43 -24.14
C ALA A 229 -0.17 19.78 -25.61
N ARG A 230 -0.25 18.79 -26.51
CA ARG A 230 -0.08 19.00 -27.96
C ARG A 230 -1.11 19.97 -28.54
N ARG A 231 -2.35 19.95 -28.06
CA ARG A 231 -3.39 20.92 -28.49
C ARG A 231 -3.08 22.35 -28.08
N ARG A 232 -2.29 22.52 -27.01
CA ARG A 232 -1.78 23.81 -26.52
C ARG A 232 -0.42 24.17 -27.12
N GLY A 233 0.04 23.45 -28.15
CA GLY A 233 1.29 23.74 -28.85
C GLY A 233 2.56 23.12 -28.22
N VAL A 234 2.48 22.48 -27.05
CA VAL A 234 3.66 21.90 -26.40
C VAL A 234 4.06 20.57 -27.05
N LYS A 235 5.16 20.58 -27.81
CA LYS A 235 5.73 19.43 -28.51
C LYS A 235 6.78 18.72 -27.64
N GLY A 236 7.12 17.47 -27.97
CA GLY A 236 8.17 16.70 -27.28
C GLY A 236 7.91 16.34 -25.80
N ALA A 237 6.81 16.82 -25.22
CA ALA A 237 6.62 16.76 -23.79
C ALA A 237 6.35 15.36 -23.21
N GLN A 238 6.76 15.20 -21.95
CA GLN A 238 6.72 13.94 -21.22
C GLN A 238 6.09 14.13 -19.84
N GLY A 239 5.14 13.26 -19.48
CA GLY A 239 4.63 13.17 -18.11
C GLY A 239 5.48 12.22 -17.26
N GLY A 240 5.18 12.17 -15.97
CA GLY A 240 5.82 11.27 -15.02
C GLY A 240 4.79 10.63 -14.09
N ALA A 241 5.07 9.41 -13.62
CA ALA A 241 4.20 8.78 -12.64
C ALA A 241 4.96 7.78 -11.76
N VAL A 242 4.41 7.54 -10.57
CA VAL A 242 4.79 6.45 -9.66
C VAL A 242 3.56 5.57 -9.43
N THR A 243 3.66 4.28 -9.73
CA THR A 243 2.59 3.31 -9.52
C THR A 243 2.93 2.42 -8.32
N VAL A 244 1.99 2.29 -7.39
CA VAL A 244 1.96 1.24 -6.38
C VAL A 244 0.96 0.17 -6.81
N ILE A 245 1.44 -1.05 -7.03
CA ILE A 245 0.61 -2.24 -7.28
C ILE A 245 0.09 -2.71 -5.92
N GLN A 246 -1.16 -2.40 -5.65
CA GLN A 246 -1.83 -2.85 -4.45
C GLN A 246 -2.30 -4.28 -4.61
N ARG A 247 -2.20 -5.09 -3.55
CA ARG A 247 -2.65 -6.49 -3.57
C ARG A 247 -3.90 -6.77 -2.74
N PHE A 248 -4.42 -5.79 -2.01
CA PHE A 248 -5.50 -6.01 -1.04
C PHE A 248 -6.60 -4.97 -1.14
N GLY A 249 -7.84 -5.42 -0.94
CA GLY A 249 -8.99 -4.54 -0.75
C GLY A 249 -9.19 -4.14 0.72
N GLY A 250 -10.18 -3.28 0.97
CA GLY A 250 -10.53 -2.86 2.33
C GLY A 250 -10.90 -4.04 3.25
N GLY A 251 -11.50 -5.09 2.68
CA GLY A 251 -11.91 -6.31 3.37
C GLY A 251 -10.84 -7.41 3.46
N LEU A 252 -9.56 -7.08 3.28
CA LEU A 252 -8.45 -8.05 3.25
C LEU A 252 -8.54 -9.12 2.14
N ASN A 253 -9.42 -8.93 1.16
CA ASN A 253 -9.49 -9.77 -0.03
C ASN A 253 -8.35 -9.45 -1.00
N LEU A 254 -7.90 -10.45 -1.75
CA LEU A 254 -6.92 -10.28 -2.82
C LEU A 254 -7.52 -9.38 -3.91
N ASN A 255 -6.92 -8.22 -4.10
CA ASN A 255 -7.38 -7.23 -5.04
C ASN A 255 -6.19 -6.54 -5.71
N ILE A 256 -5.78 -7.04 -6.87
CA ILE A 256 -4.75 -6.39 -7.68
C ILE A 256 -5.34 -5.14 -8.36
N HIS A 257 -4.88 -3.97 -7.94
CA HIS A 257 -5.22 -2.69 -8.55
C HIS A 257 -4.04 -1.74 -8.51
N PHE A 258 -4.09 -0.69 -9.33
CA PHE A 258 -2.97 0.22 -9.53
C PHE A 258 -3.30 1.60 -8.97
N HIS A 259 -2.66 1.98 -7.87
CA HIS A 259 -2.62 3.37 -7.44
C HIS A 259 -1.47 4.08 -8.15
N THR A 260 -1.76 5.08 -8.97
CA THR A 260 -0.77 5.79 -9.77
C THR A 260 -0.77 7.26 -9.42
N LEU A 261 0.32 7.74 -8.82
CA LEU A 261 0.57 9.15 -8.58
C LEU A 261 1.16 9.75 -9.85
N VAL A 262 0.36 10.51 -10.58
CA VAL A 262 0.72 11.13 -11.87
C VAL A 262 1.01 12.60 -11.63
N LEU A 263 2.09 13.13 -12.19
CA LEU A 263 2.30 14.57 -12.24
C LEU A 263 1.15 15.17 -13.06
N ASP A 264 0.35 16.07 -12.48
CA ASP A 264 -0.92 16.56 -13.07
C ASP A 264 -0.65 17.61 -14.16
N GLY A 265 0.11 17.19 -15.18
CA GLY A 265 0.72 18.02 -16.19
C GLY A 265 1.85 17.27 -16.90
N ILE A 266 2.71 18.02 -17.57
CA ILE A 266 3.77 17.50 -18.43
C ILE A 266 5.00 18.41 -18.38
N PHE A 267 6.18 17.82 -18.57
CA PHE A 267 7.39 18.60 -18.79
C PHE A 267 7.64 18.79 -20.28
N GLY A 268 7.93 20.03 -20.68
CA GLY A 268 8.46 20.40 -21.99
C GLY A 268 9.89 20.92 -21.85
N GLU A 269 10.69 20.78 -22.91
CA GLU A 269 11.99 21.44 -23.01
C GLU A 269 11.80 22.74 -23.81
N THR A 270 12.26 23.86 -23.27
CA THR A 270 12.21 25.17 -23.91
C THR A 270 13.27 25.26 -25.02
N GLU A 271 13.20 26.30 -25.86
CA GLU A 271 14.22 26.55 -26.89
C GLU A 271 15.62 26.76 -26.29
N MET A 272 15.70 27.32 -25.07
CA MET A 272 16.93 27.48 -24.29
C MET A 272 17.40 26.20 -23.60
N GLY A 273 16.73 25.06 -23.85
CA GLY A 273 17.08 23.77 -23.27
C GLY A 273 16.74 23.62 -21.79
N SER A 274 15.95 24.52 -21.18
CA SER A 274 15.47 24.40 -19.79
C SER A 274 14.20 23.53 -19.72
N LEU A 275 13.91 22.92 -18.55
CA LEU A 275 12.76 22.02 -18.40
C LEU A 275 11.64 22.77 -17.68
N GLU A 276 10.52 22.96 -18.36
CA GLU A 276 9.37 23.67 -17.84
C GLU A 276 8.21 22.69 -17.58
N PHE A 277 7.52 22.86 -16.46
CA PHE A 277 6.31 22.10 -16.16
C PHE A 277 5.08 22.87 -16.63
N HIS A 278 4.25 22.24 -17.46
CA HIS A 278 2.96 22.77 -17.89
C HIS A 278 1.84 22.02 -17.18
N PRO A 279 1.15 22.66 -16.20
CA PRO A 279 -0.01 22.08 -15.54
C PRO A 279 -1.13 21.75 -16.53
N ALA A 280 -1.83 20.65 -16.29
CA ALA A 280 -3.01 20.29 -17.05
C ALA A 280 -4.28 20.78 -16.35
N GLU A 281 -5.31 21.06 -17.14
CA GLU A 281 -6.67 21.19 -16.62
C GLU A 281 -7.10 19.88 -15.96
N PRO A 282 -7.94 19.93 -14.90
CA PRO A 282 -8.54 18.74 -14.33
C PRO A 282 -9.24 17.87 -15.39
N PRO A 283 -9.24 16.53 -15.23
CA PRO A 283 -10.05 15.67 -16.09
C PRO A 283 -11.55 15.90 -15.81
N THR A 284 -12.38 15.79 -16.85
CA THR A 284 -13.84 15.71 -16.69
C THR A 284 -14.29 14.26 -16.54
N ASP A 285 -15.52 14.01 -16.10
CA ASP A 285 -16.09 12.66 -16.05
C ASP A 285 -16.07 11.98 -17.42
N ALA A 286 -16.36 12.75 -18.48
CA ALA A 286 -16.29 12.27 -19.86
C ALA A 286 -14.87 11.88 -20.27
N ASP A 287 -13.84 12.58 -19.78
CA ASP A 287 -12.45 12.20 -20.02
C ASP A 287 -12.08 10.89 -19.33
N VAL A 288 -12.49 10.72 -18.07
CA VAL A 288 -12.25 9.49 -17.31
C VAL A 288 -12.96 8.31 -17.98
N ALA A 289 -14.22 8.47 -18.41
CA ALA A 289 -14.97 7.44 -19.13
C ALA A 289 -14.29 7.04 -20.45
N ARG A 290 -13.89 8.01 -21.29
CA ARG A 290 -13.18 7.73 -22.55
C ARG A 290 -11.83 7.05 -22.32
N LEU A 291 -11.13 7.45 -21.27
CA LEU A 291 -9.84 6.86 -20.92
C LEU A 291 -10.01 5.41 -20.46
N LEU A 292 -11.00 5.13 -19.61
CA LEU A 292 -11.33 3.77 -19.17
C LEU A 292 -11.69 2.87 -20.36
N ALA A 293 -12.56 3.33 -21.27
CA ALA A 293 -12.90 2.59 -22.48
C ALA A 293 -11.66 2.26 -23.33
N THR A 294 -10.72 3.21 -23.43
CA THR A 294 -9.44 2.99 -24.13
C THR A 294 -8.57 1.96 -23.42
N VAL A 295 -8.48 2.02 -22.09
CA VAL A 295 -7.72 1.05 -21.29
C VAL A 295 -8.31 -0.34 -21.43
N ARG A 296 -9.62 -0.52 -21.18
CA ARG A 296 -10.32 -1.80 -21.32
C ARG A 296 -10.06 -2.43 -22.69
N ARG A 297 -10.35 -1.70 -23.78
CA ARG A 297 -10.14 -2.20 -25.14
C ARG A 297 -8.70 -2.65 -25.41
N ARG A 298 -7.71 -1.92 -24.91
CA ARG A 298 -6.29 -2.27 -25.10
C ARG A 298 -5.87 -3.45 -24.23
N VAL A 299 -6.43 -3.57 -23.02
CA VAL A 299 -6.20 -4.72 -22.14
C VAL A 299 -6.83 -5.97 -22.76
N GLN A 300 -8.06 -5.91 -23.27
CA GLN A 300 -8.71 -7.03 -23.96
C GLN A 300 -7.90 -7.49 -25.18
N ARG A 301 -7.43 -6.57 -26.03
CA ARG A 301 -6.51 -6.91 -27.14
C ARG A 301 -5.18 -7.49 -26.67
N LEU A 302 -4.70 -7.14 -25.48
CA LEU A 302 -3.51 -7.75 -24.89
C LEU A 302 -3.80 -9.19 -24.42
N LEU A 303 -4.96 -9.41 -23.81
CA LEU A 303 -5.39 -10.72 -23.33
C LEU A 303 -5.65 -11.68 -24.50
N ALA A 304 -6.40 -11.25 -25.53
CA ALA A 304 -6.65 -12.06 -26.74
C ALA A 304 -5.35 -12.50 -27.42
N ARG A 305 -4.39 -11.56 -27.59
CA ARG A 305 -3.06 -11.89 -28.14
C ARG A 305 -2.23 -12.86 -27.29
N ARG A 306 -2.65 -13.12 -26.05
CA ARG A 306 -2.00 -14.06 -25.14
C ARG A 306 -2.86 -15.31 -24.87
N GLY A 307 -4.00 -15.46 -25.53
CA GLY A 307 -4.95 -16.57 -25.28
C GLY A 307 -5.61 -16.51 -23.90
N LEU A 308 -5.83 -15.32 -23.34
CA LEU A 308 -6.35 -15.11 -21.97
C LEU A 308 -7.65 -14.28 -21.95
N ASP A 309 -8.28 -14.06 -23.10
CA ASP A 309 -9.55 -13.33 -23.23
C ASP A 309 -10.76 -14.11 -22.71
N GLY A 310 -10.59 -15.41 -22.45
CA GLY A 310 -11.57 -16.19 -21.73
C GLY A 310 -12.65 -16.79 -22.61
N GLY A 311 -12.25 -17.36 -23.75
CA GLY A 311 -13.08 -18.29 -24.54
C GLY A 311 -13.59 -19.47 -23.72
N ASP A 312 -14.34 -20.36 -24.38
CA ASP A 312 -15.12 -21.42 -23.74
C ASP A 312 -14.30 -22.19 -22.69
N ALA A 313 -14.82 -22.30 -21.47
CA ALA A 313 -14.07 -22.81 -20.31
C ALA A 313 -13.61 -24.27 -20.50
N SER A 314 -14.27 -25.00 -21.40
CA SER A 314 -13.94 -26.36 -21.81
C SER A 314 -12.65 -26.47 -22.64
N GLU A 315 -12.17 -25.38 -23.26
CA GLU A 315 -10.97 -25.38 -24.13
C GLU A 315 -9.85 -24.47 -23.59
N ALA A 316 -10.03 -23.89 -22.41
CA ALA A 316 -9.01 -23.03 -21.81
C ALA A 316 -7.76 -23.86 -21.43
N PRO A 317 -6.54 -23.41 -21.78
CA PRO A 317 -5.33 -24.08 -21.35
C PRO A 317 -5.27 -24.15 -19.81
N PRO A 318 -4.66 -25.22 -19.26
CA PRO A 318 -4.57 -25.39 -17.81
C PRO A 318 -3.91 -24.16 -17.17
N ASP A 319 -4.46 -23.72 -16.04
CA ASP A 319 -3.96 -22.55 -15.32
C ASP A 319 -2.59 -22.84 -14.71
N PRO A 320 -1.48 -22.23 -15.21
CA PRO A 320 -0.15 -22.53 -14.72
C PRO A 320 0.05 -22.19 -13.24
N PHE A 321 -0.79 -21.30 -12.69
CA PHE A 321 -0.76 -21.00 -11.26
C PHE A 321 -1.26 -22.19 -10.44
N THR A 322 -2.30 -22.86 -10.91
CA THR A 322 -2.85 -24.06 -10.24
C THR A 322 -1.85 -25.21 -10.30
N GLU A 323 -1.09 -25.36 -11.38
CA GLU A 323 -0.01 -26.35 -11.48
C GLU A 323 1.18 -26.01 -10.57
N GLU A 324 1.65 -24.75 -10.55
CA GLU A 324 2.84 -24.34 -9.77
C GLU A 324 2.56 -24.29 -8.25
N ALA A 325 1.34 -23.92 -7.85
CA ALA A 325 1.00 -23.65 -6.46
C ALA A 325 -0.50 -23.87 -6.17
N PRO A 326 -1.00 -25.10 -6.20
CA PRO A 326 -2.44 -25.41 -6.16
C PRO A 326 -3.14 -24.82 -4.93
N ALA A 327 -2.52 -24.89 -3.74
CA ALA A 327 -3.17 -24.38 -2.52
C ALA A 327 -3.31 -22.86 -2.57
N LEU A 328 -2.25 -22.15 -2.99
CA LEU A 328 -2.26 -20.70 -3.08
C LEU A 328 -3.15 -20.22 -4.24
N ALA A 329 -3.25 -20.98 -5.32
CA ALA A 329 -4.18 -20.73 -6.42
C ALA A 329 -5.63 -20.81 -5.93
N GLY A 330 -6.01 -21.89 -5.24
CA GLY A 330 -7.34 -22.04 -4.63
C GLY A 330 -7.66 -20.92 -3.63
N ILE A 331 -6.72 -20.61 -2.73
CA ILE A 331 -6.84 -19.50 -1.77
C ILE A 331 -7.00 -18.14 -2.49
N SER A 332 -6.20 -17.89 -3.53
CA SER A 332 -6.25 -16.64 -4.29
C SER A 332 -7.56 -16.48 -5.05
N SER A 333 -8.06 -17.56 -5.65
CA SER A 333 -9.33 -17.58 -6.36
C SER A 333 -10.51 -17.26 -5.42
N ALA A 334 -10.59 -17.95 -4.28
CA ALA A 334 -11.60 -17.69 -3.27
C ALA A 334 -11.50 -16.27 -2.72
N SER A 335 -10.28 -15.81 -2.39
CA SER A 335 -10.04 -14.47 -1.87
C SER A 335 -10.50 -13.37 -2.82
N VAL A 336 -10.21 -13.47 -4.12
CA VAL A 336 -10.67 -12.49 -5.13
C VAL A 336 -12.19 -12.39 -5.20
N GLN A 337 -12.89 -13.52 -4.98
CA GLN A 337 -14.35 -13.62 -5.03
C GLN A 337 -15.03 -13.25 -3.69
N GLY A 338 -14.25 -13.03 -2.63
CA GLY A 338 -14.80 -12.80 -1.29
C GLY A 338 -15.35 -14.08 -0.64
N HIS A 339 -14.79 -15.24 -1.01
CA HIS A 339 -15.10 -16.54 -0.45
C HIS A 339 -13.98 -17.06 0.45
N VAL A 340 -14.32 -18.01 1.30
CA VAL A 340 -13.40 -18.79 2.13
C VAL A 340 -12.83 -19.97 1.34
N ALA A 341 -11.55 -20.29 1.51
CA ALA A 341 -10.88 -21.38 0.80
C ALA A 341 -10.73 -22.65 1.62
N LEU A 342 -10.46 -22.52 2.93
CA LEU A 342 -10.10 -23.63 3.82
C LEU A 342 -11.09 -23.75 4.98
N GLY A 343 -11.03 -24.91 5.66
CA GLY A 343 -11.86 -25.20 6.83
C GLY A 343 -13.31 -25.56 6.49
N PRO A 344 -14.16 -25.74 7.52
CA PRO A 344 -15.53 -26.22 7.36
C PRO A 344 -16.43 -25.34 6.48
N ARG A 345 -16.10 -24.06 6.37
CA ARG A 345 -16.82 -23.06 5.57
C ARG A 345 -16.21 -22.84 4.18
N ALA A 346 -15.34 -23.72 3.70
CA ALA A 346 -14.74 -23.60 2.37
C ALA A 346 -15.83 -23.44 1.29
N GLY A 347 -15.69 -22.43 0.43
CA GLY A 347 -16.65 -22.07 -0.61
C GLY A 347 -17.71 -21.04 -0.16
N ALA A 348 -17.93 -20.86 1.15
CA ALA A 348 -18.89 -19.88 1.66
C ALA A 348 -18.39 -18.44 1.47
N ARG A 349 -19.31 -17.47 1.45
CA ARG A 349 -18.96 -16.03 1.47
C ARG A 349 -18.37 -15.65 2.82
N VAL A 350 -17.43 -14.70 2.79
CA VAL A 350 -16.94 -14.05 4.01
C VAL A 350 -18.10 -13.40 4.74
N LEU A 351 -18.19 -13.62 6.05
CA LEU A 351 -19.25 -13.07 6.89
C LEU A 351 -19.14 -11.55 6.99
N GLN A 352 -20.28 -10.88 6.88
CA GLN A 352 -20.41 -9.43 6.87
C GLN A 352 -21.35 -9.00 7.99
N ILE A 353 -20.89 -8.09 8.84
CA ILE A 353 -21.66 -7.55 9.96
C ILE A 353 -22.11 -6.14 9.63
N GLY A 354 -23.37 -5.83 9.92
CA GLY A 354 -24.02 -4.57 9.55
C GLY A 354 -24.57 -4.55 8.11
N ARG A 355 -24.37 -5.64 7.36
CA ARG A 355 -24.96 -5.77 6.02
C ARG A 355 -26.47 -5.75 6.13
N GLU A 356 -27.10 -4.80 5.44
CA GLU A 356 -28.54 -4.84 5.23
C GLU A 356 -28.75 -5.32 3.76
N PRO A 357 -29.46 -6.43 3.50
CA PRO A 357 -29.63 -6.88 2.11
C PRO A 357 -30.60 -5.99 1.31
N ASN A 358 -31.56 -5.40 2.01
CA ASN A 358 -32.75 -4.78 1.40
C ASN A 358 -32.74 -3.24 1.42
N ALA A 359 -31.72 -2.59 1.97
CA ALA A 359 -31.77 -1.14 2.00
C ALA A 359 -31.51 -0.52 0.61
N PRO A 360 -32.05 0.68 0.36
CA PRO A 360 -32.15 1.25 -0.98
C PRO A 360 -30.83 1.95 -1.39
N TRP A 361 -29.71 1.23 -1.38
CA TRP A 361 -28.39 1.82 -1.65
C TRP A 361 -28.31 2.38 -3.06
N VAL A 362 -28.17 3.70 -3.17
CA VAL A 362 -27.72 4.35 -4.40
C VAL A 362 -26.21 4.44 -4.35
N THR A 363 -25.51 3.69 -5.21
CA THR A 363 -24.07 3.89 -5.40
C THR A 363 -23.85 5.19 -6.17
N SER A 364 -23.59 6.28 -5.45
CA SER A 364 -23.12 7.50 -6.10
C SER A 364 -21.77 7.22 -6.75
N ARG A 365 -21.70 7.32 -8.08
CA ARG A 365 -20.42 7.41 -8.78
C ARG A 365 -19.88 8.79 -8.46
N GLY A 366 -18.87 8.87 -7.60
CA GLY A 366 -18.26 10.14 -7.24
C GLY A 366 -17.70 10.86 -8.48
N PRO A 367 -17.36 12.14 -8.37
CA PRO A 367 -16.76 12.88 -9.49
C PRO A 367 -15.49 12.18 -9.98
N CYS A 368 -15.22 12.26 -11.27
CA CYS A 368 -14.07 11.66 -11.94
C CYS A 368 -13.95 10.14 -11.70
N GLN A 369 -15.08 9.44 -11.67
CA GLN A 369 -15.17 7.98 -11.58
C GLN A 369 -15.90 7.41 -12.80
N ALA A 370 -15.34 6.35 -13.38
CA ALA A 370 -16.00 5.58 -14.43
C ALA A 370 -15.94 4.08 -14.12
N HIS A 371 -17.02 3.37 -14.48
CA HIS A 371 -17.14 1.92 -14.39
C HIS A 371 -17.52 1.36 -15.77
N LEU A 372 -16.86 0.28 -16.19
CA LEU A 372 -17.16 -0.43 -17.44
C LEU A 372 -16.75 -1.91 -17.33
N GLU A 373 -17.74 -2.81 -17.22
CA GLU A 373 -17.55 -4.27 -17.22
C GLU A 373 -16.48 -4.75 -16.22
N GLY A 374 -16.61 -4.33 -14.96
CA GLY A 374 -15.68 -4.72 -13.90
C GLY A 374 -14.33 -3.99 -13.89
N PHE A 375 -14.10 -3.08 -14.85
CA PHE A 375 -13.05 -2.07 -14.74
C PHE A 375 -13.59 -0.81 -14.07
N ASP A 376 -12.83 -0.28 -13.11
CA ASP A 376 -13.12 1.01 -12.46
C ASP A 376 -11.91 1.92 -12.55
N LEU A 377 -12.14 3.19 -12.91
CA LEU A 377 -11.10 4.22 -12.97
C LEU A 377 -11.52 5.45 -12.17
N HIS A 378 -10.68 5.85 -11.22
CA HIS A 378 -10.90 7.01 -10.36
C HIS A 378 -9.76 8.01 -10.56
N ALA A 379 -10.08 9.30 -10.63
CA ALA A 379 -9.11 10.38 -10.82
C ALA A 379 -9.39 11.65 -10.00
N ASN A 380 -10.28 11.58 -9.02
CA ASN A 380 -10.76 12.77 -8.30
C ASN A 380 -9.70 13.44 -7.42
N LEU A 381 -8.86 12.64 -6.76
CA LEU A 381 -7.93 13.15 -5.75
C LEU A 381 -6.71 13.79 -6.40
N ALA A 382 -6.53 15.10 -6.17
CA ALA A 382 -5.34 15.85 -6.57
C ALA A 382 -4.77 16.61 -5.38
N VAL A 383 -3.45 16.74 -5.37
CA VAL A 383 -2.66 17.47 -4.38
C VAL A 383 -1.94 18.61 -5.10
N ARG A 384 -2.01 19.81 -4.53
CA ARG A 384 -1.36 21.01 -5.08
C ARG A 384 0.17 20.91 -4.94
N ALA A 385 0.89 21.73 -5.72
CA ALA A 385 2.35 21.71 -5.75
C ALA A 385 3.01 22.07 -4.40
N ASP A 386 2.37 22.98 -3.67
CA ASP A 386 2.78 23.54 -2.38
C ASP A 386 2.42 22.63 -1.19
N ASP A 387 1.41 21.77 -1.32
CA ASP A 387 0.94 20.87 -0.26
C ASP A 387 1.79 19.60 -0.12
N ARG A 388 3.02 19.76 0.39
CA ARG A 388 3.94 18.62 0.61
C ARG A 388 3.45 17.65 1.68
N GLU A 389 2.78 18.15 2.71
CA GLU A 389 2.22 17.32 3.79
C GLU A 389 1.07 16.45 3.26
N GLY A 390 0.16 17.04 2.48
CA GLY A 390 -0.91 16.31 1.80
C GLY A 390 -0.37 15.29 0.81
N LEU A 391 0.72 15.60 0.11
CA LEU A 391 1.39 14.65 -0.78
C LEU A 391 1.99 13.47 -0.02
N GLU A 392 2.64 13.72 1.13
CA GLU A 392 3.17 12.66 1.98
C GLU A 392 2.07 11.79 2.55
N ARG A 393 0.96 12.38 3.00
CA ARG A 393 -0.23 11.65 3.47
C ARG A 393 -0.80 10.76 2.35
N LEU A 394 -0.85 11.25 1.12
CA LEU A 394 -1.26 10.45 -0.04
C LEU A 394 -0.25 9.32 -0.35
N CYS A 395 1.05 9.59 -0.29
CA CYS A 395 2.09 8.56 -0.46
C CYS A 395 1.97 7.46 0.59
N ARG A 396 1.80 7.83 1.88
CA ARG A 396 1.56 6.88 2.97
C ARG A 396 0.28 6.07 2.74
N TYR A 397 -0.80 6.73 2.28
CA TYR A 397 -2.05 6.05 1.95
C TYR A 397 -1.86 4.96 0.89
N VAL A 398 -1.15 5.25 -0.21
CA VAL A 398 -0.95 4.25 -1.28
C VAL A 398 0.08 3.18 -0.91
N LEU A 399 1.05 3.47 -0.04
CA LEU A 399 2.10 2.55 0.40
C LEU A 399 1.72 1.73 1.65
N ARG A 400 0.50 1.87 2.15
CA ARG A 400 0.05 1.27 3.41
C ARG A 400 0.11 -0.26 3.39
N PRO A 401 0.42 -0.91 4.53
CA PRO A 401 0.26 -2.37 4.66
C PRO A 401 -1.22 -2.79 4.65
N PRO A 402 -1.51 -4.08 4.39
CA PRO A 402 -2.88 -4.61 4.38
C PRO A 402 -3.55 -4.57 5.75
N VAL A 403 -2.79 -4.86 6.79
CA VAL A 403 -3.28 -5.00 8.16
C VAL A 403 -2.84 -3.81 9.00
N ALA A 404 -3.79 -3.31 9.79
CA ALA A 404 -3.54 -2.37 10.87
C ALA A 404 -4.11 -3.00 12.16
N GLN A 405 -3.32 -3.01 13.24
CA GLN A 405 -3.65 -3.79 14.44
C GLN A 405 -4.93 -3.31 15.12
N ASP A 406 -5.17 -2.01 15.07
CA ASP A 406 -6.37 -1.31 15.54
C ASP A 406 -7.65 -1.65 14.76
N ARG A 407 -7.55 -2.46 13.70
CA ARG A 407 -8.72 -2.98 12.97
C ARG A 407 -9.10 -4.40 13.39
N LEU A 408 -8.31 -5.07 14.22
CA LEU A 408 -8.54 -6.45 14.62
C LEU A 408 -9.07 -6.49 16.04
N GLU A 409 -10.17 -7.21 16.24
CA GLU A 409 -10.71 -7.52 17.55
C GLU A 409 -10.99 -9.03 17.64
N LEU A 410 -10.75 -9.61 18.82
CA LEU A 410 -11.14 -10.99 19.11
C LEU A 410 -12.50 -10.98 19.78
N THR A 411 -13.42 -11.77 19.24
CA THR A 411 -14.72 -12.00 19.87
C THR A 411 -14.56 -12.99 21.03
N GLY A 412 -15.52 -13.00 21.97
CA GLY A 412 -15.46 -13.89 23.14
C GLY A 412 -15.44 -15.39 22.82
N ASP A 413 -15.89 -15.75 21.61
CA ASP A 413 -15.86 -17.10 21.07
C ASP A 413 -14.59 -17.42 20.25
N GLY A 414 -13.64 -16.48 20.12
CA GLY A 414 -12.34 -16.71 19.48
C GLY A 414 -12.29 -16.45 17.97
N ARG A 415 -13.36 -15.92 17.37
CA ARG A 415 -13.36 -15.43 15.99
C ARG A 415 -12.69 -14.06 15.90
N VAL A 416 -12.36 -13.66 14.67
CA VAL A 416 -11.66 -12.40 14.39
C VAL A 416 -12.59 -11.43 13.68
N LEU A 417 -12.88 -10.33 14.36
CA LEU A 417 -13.59 -9.20 13.78
C LEU A 417 -12.58 -8.26 13.12
N VAL A 418 -12.84 -7.90 11.86
CA VAL A 418 -12.04 -6.96 11.09
C VAL A 418 -12.87 -5.73 10.76
N LEU A 419 -12.58 -4.61 11.42
CA LEU A 419 -13.22 -3.33 11.17
C LEU A 419 -12.87 -2.80 9.78
N LEU A 420 -13.88 -2.39 9.01
CA LEU A 420 -13.70 -1.72 7.73
C LEU A 420 -13.33 -0.24 7.94
N LYS A 421 -12.50 0.30 7.05
CA LYS A 421 -12.05 1.71 7.15
C LYS A 421 -13.18 2.72 6.94
N GLY A 422 -14.20 2.30 6.21
CA GLY A 422 -15.45 3.01 5.99
C GLY A 422 -16.52 1.95 5.75
N GLU A 423 -17.74 2.31 6.12
CA GLU A 423 -18.93 1.51 5.83
C GLU A 423 -19.03 1.26 4.32
N TRP A 424 -19.37 0.03 3.97
CA TRP A 424 -19.67 -0.29 2.59
C TRP A 424 -21.05 0.23 2.21
N SER A 425 -21.31 0.28 0.90
CA SER A 425 -22.59 0.78 0.40
C SER A 425 -23.78 -0.03 0.88
N ASP A 426 -23.58 -1.26 1.36
CA ASP A 426 -24.63 -2.16 1.87
C ASP A 426 -24.73 -2.15 3.41
N GLY A 427 -24.18 -1.14 4.08
CA GLY A 427 -24.18 -1.04 5.55
C GLY A 427 -23.09 -1.85 6.24
N THR A 428 -22.34 -2.69 5.51
CA THR A 428 -21.31 -3.54 6.14
C THR A 428 -20.24 -2.68 6.82
N THR A 429 -20.01 -2.93 8.11
CA THR A 429 -19.02 -2.23 8.94
C THR A 429 -17.87 -3.13 9.37
N HIS A 430 -18.11 -4.43 9.52
CA HIS A 430 -17.10 -5.40 9.93
C HIS A 430 -17.18 -6.68 9.10
N LEU A 431 -16.04 -7.36 9.00
CA LEU A 431 -15.96 -8.73 8.50
C LEU A 431 -15.63 -9.66 9.65
N LEU A 432 -16.19 -10.85 9.64
CA LEU A 432 -15.95 -11.87 10.66
C LEU A 432 -15.26 -13.07 10.02
N PHE A 433 -14.18 -13.53 10.64
CA PHE A 433 -13.38 -14.65 10.16
C PHE A 433 -13.16 -15.66 11.27
N GLU A 434 -13.16 -16.94 10.91
CA GLU A 434 -12.42 -17.92 11.71
C GLU A 434 -10.90 -17.63 11.64
N PRO A 435 -10.11 -18.00 12.66
CA PRO A 435 -8.67 -17.73 12.64
C PRO A 435 -7.94 -18.23 11.38
N VAL A 436 -8.26 -19.45 10.91
CA VAL A 436 -7.68 -20.02 9.69
C VAL A 436 -8.14 -19.24 8.44
N GLU A 437 -9.39 -18.77 8.42
CA GLU A 437 -9.93 -17.95 7.32
C GLU A 437 -9.20 -16.60 7.20
N LEU A 438 -8.77 -16.02 8.32
CA LEU A 438 -7.92 -14.83 8.28
C LEU A 438 -6.55 -15.16 7.70
N LEU A 439 -5.92 -16.25 8.14
CA LEU A 439 -4.59 -16.67 7.68
C LEU A 439 -4.56 -16.93 6.16
N GLU A 440 -5.58 -17.57 5.58
CA GLU A 440 -5.66 -17.73 4.12
C GLU A 440 -5.75 -16.37 3.40
N LYS A 441 -6.41 -15.35 3.96
CA LYS A 441 -6.42 -14.01 3.37
C LYS A 441 -5.01 -13.46 3.35
N LEU A 442 -4.29 -13.52 4.47
CA LEU A 442 -2.90 -13.04 4.56
C LEU A 442 -1.96 -13.79 3.60
N ALA A 443 -2.16 -15.09 3.42
CA ALA A 443 -1.44 -15.90 2.44
C ALA A 443 -1.64 -15.37 1.01
N ALA A 444 -2.89 -15.11 0.59
CA ALA A 444 -3.22 -14.57 -0.73
C ALA A 444 -2.56 -13.19 -1.00
N LEU A 445 -2.46 -12.37 0.04
CA LEU A 445 -1.89 -11.03 -0.03
C LEU A 445 -0.36 -11.02 -0.12
N THR A 446 0.30 -12.11 0.30
CA THR A 446 1.77 -12.19 0.37
C THR A 446 2.38 -12.13 -1.04
N PRO A 447 3.16 -11.09 -1.37
CA PRO A 447 3.74 -10.95 -2.71
C PRO A 447 4.87 -11.97 -2.92
N ARG A 448 5.03 -12.45 -4.16
CA ARG A 448 6.20 -13.26 -4.51
C ARG A 448 7.51 -12.50 -4.19
N PRO A 449 8.57 -13.22 -3.76
CA PRO A 449 9.88 -12.62 -3.56
C PRO A 449 10.39 -11.92 -4.83
N ARG A 450 11.24 -10.90 -4.64
CA ARG A 450 11.91 -10.15 -5.73
C ARG A 450 10.99 -9.41 -6.72
N ILE A 451 9.69 -9.32 -6.45
CA ILE A 451 8.78 -8.49 -7.24
C ILE A 451 8.71 -7.07 -6.68
N ASN A 452 8.91 -6.09 -7.56
CA ASN A 452 8.76 -4.68 -7.26
C ASN A 452 7.29 -4.27 -7.36
N LEU A 453 6.73 -3.76 -6.27
CA LEU A 453 5.35 -3.24 -6.22
C LEU A 453 5.29 -1.71 -6.41
N VAL A 454 6.40 -1.00 -6.27
CA VAL A 454 6.51 0.43 -6.55
C VAL A 454 7.32 0.63 -7.83
N LEU A 455 6.74 1.32 -8.80
CA LEU A 455 7.26 1.40 -10.16
C LEU A 455 7.22 2.82 -10.66
N TYR A 456 8.28 3.25 -11.34
CA TYR A 456 8.43 4.61 -11.82
C TYR A 456 8.31 4.68 -13.35
N HIS A 457 7.70 5.75 -13.86
CA HIS A 457 7.30 5.88 -15.26
C HIS A 457 7.58 7.28 -15.82
N GLY A 458 7.75 7.35 -17.14
CA GLY A 458 7.97 8.61 -17.85
C GLY A 458 9.22 9.33 -17.37
N VAL A 459 9.14 10.64 -17.13
CA VAL A 459 10.28 11.42 -16.62
C VAL A 459 10.76 10.96 -15.24
N LEU A 460 9.95 10.21 -14.49
CA LEU A 460 10.34 9.64 -13.21
C LEU A 460 10.97 8.25 -13.35
N ALA A 461 11.06 7.63 -14.53
CA ALA A 461 11.73 6.34 -14.65
C ALA A 461 13.25 6.46 -14.34
N PRO A 462 13.90 5.46 -13.71
CA PRO A 462 15.29 5.59 -13.22
C PRO A 462 16.31 6.04 -14.26
N HIS A 463 16.15 5.62 -15.52
CA HIS A 463 17.03 5.95 -16.64
C HIS A 463 16.43 6.98 -17.60
N ALA A 464 15.39 7.73 -17.19
CA ALA A 464 14.84 8.77 -18.05
C ALA A 464 15.82 9.94 -18.17
N ARG A 465 16.11 10.37 -19.39
CA ARG A 465 17.02 11.49 -19.71
C ARG A 465 16.74 12.74 -18.87
N TRP A 466 15.46 13.06 -18.64
CA TRP A 466 15.05 14.24 -17.90
C TRP A 466 14.90 14.04 -16.38
N ARG A 467 15.15 12.84 -15.83
CA ARG A 467 14.84 12.53 -14.42
C ARG A 467 15.48 13.50 -13.44
N GLY A 468 16.79 13.73 -13.53
CA GLY A 468 17.50 14.60 -12.59
C GLY A 468 16.94 16.03 -12.59
N ARG A 469 16.73 16.61 -13.77
CA ARG A 469 16.14 17.95 -13.95
C ARG A 469 14.68 18.02 -13.50
N ALA A 470 13.88 17.00 -13.81
CA ALA A 470 12.48 16.93 -13.44
C ALA A 470 12.29 16.81 -11.93
N VAL A 471 13.08 15.96 -11.25
CA VAL A 471 13.03 15.77 -9.79
C VAL A 471 13.46 17.03 -9.04
N ALA A 472 14.47 17.75 -9.55
CA ALA A 472 14.96 19.00 -8.95
C ALA A 472 14.00 20.19 -9.15
N HIS A 473 12.97 20.06 -10.00
CA HIS A 473 12.09 21.15 -10.37
C HIS A 473 11.31 21.71 -9.16
N GLY A 474 11.38 23.03 -9.00
CA GLY A 474 10.81 23.77 -7.87
C GLY A 474 11.54 23.57 -6.53
N GLY A 475 12.62 22.78 -6.48
CA GLY A 475 13.37 22.50 -5.26
C GLY A 475 14.58 23.42 -5.01
N ALA A 476 15.02 24.18 -6.03
CA ALA A 476 16.24 24.99 -5.96
C ALA A 476 16.15 26.15 -4.97
N GLU A 477 15.00 26.82 -4.85
CA GLU A 477 14.81 27.94 -3.91
C GLU A 477 14.77 27.51 -2.43
N ALA A 478 14.47 26.23 -2.14
CA ALA A 478 14.45 25.69 -0.78
C ALA A 478 15.80 25.09 -0.33
N ARG A 479 16.81 25.06 -1.20
CA ARG A 479 18.14 24.47 -0.96
C ARG A 479 19.25 25.53 -0.85
N ALA A 480 18.93 26.78 -0.47
CA ALA A 480 19.94 27.68 0.08
C ALA A 480 20.66 26.99 1.25
N PRO A 481 21.99 27.14 1.41
CA PRO A 481 22.76 26.26 2.27
C PRO A 481 22.43 26.52 3.74
N ALA A 482 21.71 25.58 4.35
CA ALA A 482 21.77 25.36 5.79
C ALA A 482 23.08 24.60 6.10
N GLU A 483 24.22 25.22 5.79
CA GLU A 483 25.53 24.84 6.29
C GLU A 483 25.95 25.89 7.32
N ALA A 484 25.45 25.70 8.54
CA ALA A 484 26.09 26.12 9.78
C ALA A 484 25.43 25.29 10.88
N ASN A 485 26.24 24.62 11.70
CA ASN A 485 25.85 23.71 12.80
C ASN A 485 25.73 22.22 12.44
N ALA A 486 26.78 21.68 11.83
CA ALA A 486 27.28 20.38 12.25
C ALA A 486 28.65 20.63 12.86
N ALA A 487 28.72 20.64 14.20
CA ALA A 487 29.99 20.66 14.91
C ALA A 487 30.76 19.39 14.54
N GLU A 488 31.96 19.57 13.99
CA GLU A 488 32.95 18.50 13.85
C GLU A 488 33.32 17.99 15.24
N PRO A 489 33.46 16.67 15.46
CA PRO A 489 34.08 16.18 16.68
C PRO A 489 35.58 16.50 16.66
N ASP A 490 36.03 17.15 17.72
CA ASP A 490 37.42 17.55 17.96
C ASP A 490 38.42 16.45 17.64
N ARG A 491 39.43 16.82 16.85
CA ARG A 491 40.70 16.12 16.74
C ARG A 491 41.49 16.39 18.01
N VAL A 492 41.79 15.35 18.78
CA VAL A 492 42.78 15.43 19.86
C VAL A 492 44.14 15.07 19.27
N GLU A 493 45.03 16.04 19.15
CA GLU A 493 46.47 15.85 18.94
C GLU A 493 47.21 15.87 20.30
N GLY A 494 48.11 14.91 20.51
CA GLY A 494 49.05 14.88 21.64
C GLY A 494 49.72 13.50 21.83
N CYS A 495 50.93 13.33 21.26
CA CYS A 495 51.89 12.23 21.47
C CYS A 495 52.82 12.54 22.70
N PRO A 496 53.71 11.66 23.25
CA PRO A 496 54.74 10.90 22.51
C PRO A 496 55.10 9.45 22.97
N ASP A 497 55.65 8.70 22.01
CA ASP A 497 56.75 7.69 22.02
C ASP A 497 56.82 6.50 23.00
N ARG A 498 56.71 5.26 22.44
CA ARG A 498 57.80 4.26 22.32
C ARG A 498 57.33 2.95 21.64
N ALA A 499 58.08 2.50 20.63
CA ALA A 499 58.07 1.15 20.02
C ALA A 499 59.01 0.19 20.82
N PRO A 500 59.16 -1.15 20.56
CA PRO A 500 59.00 -1.90 19.30
C PRO A 500 58.16 -3.23 19.38
N GLU A 501 57.48 -3.63 18.30
CA GLU A 501 57.76 -4.74 17.35
C GLU A 501 57.13 -6.12 17.68
N ALA A 502 56.23 -6.60 16.81
CA ALA A 502 56.28 -7.92 16.14
C ALA A 502 55.02 -8.19 15.25
N GLU A 503 55.25 -8.22 13.93
CA GLU A 503 54.75 -9.20 12.93
C GLU A 503 53.27 -9.67 12.97
N THR A 504 52.42 -9.54 11.94
CA THR A 504 52.61 -9.96 10.55
C THR A 504 51.42 -9.60 9.63
N ARG A 505 51.75 -9.10 8.43
CA ARG A 505 51.24 -9.49 7.09
C ARG A 505 49.73 -9.40 6.78
N ALA A 506 49.33 -8.35 6.05
CA ALA A 506 48.24 -8.42 5.06
C ALA A 506 48.61 -7.59 3.80
N CYS A 507 48.37 -8.18 2.64
CA CYS A 507 48.81 -7.71 1.32
C CYS A 507 48.06 -6.46 0.84
N ARG A 508 48.82 -5.59 0.15
CA ARG A 508 48.44 -4.32 -0.47
C ARG A 508 47.55 -4.51 -1.71
N GLU A 509 46.59 -3.60 -1.91
CA GLU A 509 46.10 -3.20 -3.24
C GLU A 509 46.70 -1.82 -3.60
N PRO A 510 47.04 -1.56 -4.89
CA PRO A 510 47.84 -0.40 -5.27
C PRO A 510 47.01 0.87 -5.47
N ALA A 511 47.67 2.00 -5.19
CA ALA A 511 47.15 3.36 -5.33
C ALA A 511 47.27 3.90 -6.77
N ASP A 512 46.38 4.84 -7.04
CA ASP A 512 46.43 5.95 -8.00
C ASP A 512 46.31 5.71 -9.52
N ALA A 513 45.15 6.13 -10.04
CA ALA A 513 45.08 6.96 -11.23
C ALA A 513 44.05 8.09 -11.00
N ALA A 514 44.55 9.32 -10.94
CA ALA A 514 43.79 10.53 -10.74
C ALA A 514 42.78 10.77 -11.89
N GLU A 515 41.49 10.71 -11.59
CA GLU A 515 40.43 11.11 -12.52
C GLU A 515 39.74 12.38 -11.99
N ARG A 516 39.79 13.45 -12.81
CA ARG A 516 39.23 14.78 -12.54
C ARG A 516 37.73 14.69 -12.16
N PRO A 517 37.23 15.50 -11.21
CA PRO A 517 35.83 15.42 -10.79
C PRO A 517 34.91 15.93 -11.91
N ARG A 518 34.03 15.04 -12.41
CA ARG A 518 32.89 15.43 -13.26
C ARG A 518 31.80 16.06 -12.37
N PRO A 519 31.11 17.12 -12.82
CA PRO A 519 30.07 17.76 -12.02
C PRO A 519 28.78 16.92 -12.11
N SER A 520 28.67 15.87 -11.32
CA SER A 520 27.40 15.19 -11.07
C SER A 520 26.81 15.70 -9.75
N GLY A 521 26.15 16.87 -9.82
CA GLY A 521 25.38 17.47 -8.72
C GLY A 521 24.11 16.69 -8.33
N VAL A 522 24.13 15.36 -8.42
CA VAL A 522 23.08 14.51 -7.87
C VAL A 522 23.53 14.09 -6.49
N SER A 523 23.08 14.83 -5.47
CA SER A 523 23.24 14.43 -4.06
C SER A 523 22.85 12.96 -3.93
N LYS A 524 23.73 12.13 -3.33
CA LYS A 524 23.42 10.72 -3.04
C LYS A 524 22.05 10.64 -2.34
N PRO A 525 21.19 9.67 -2.70
CA PRO A 525 19.87 9.55 -2.06
C PRO A 525 20.07 9.44 -0.55
N ARG A 526 19.40 10.32 0.20
CA ARG A 526 19.46 10.31 1.66
C ARG A 526 18.86 9.00 2.16
N HIS A 527 19.72 8.06 2.57
CA HIS A 527 19.26 6.87 3.26
C HIS A 527 18.70 7.29 4.62
N TRP A 528 17.40 7.06 4.85
CA TRP A 528 16.78 7.39 6.13
C TRP A 528 17.35 6.49 7.22
N THR A 529 18.06 7.08 8.18
CA THR A 529 18.40 6.36 9.41
C THR A 529 17.12 6.06 10.18
N TRP A 530 17.12 4.98 10.97
CA TRP A 530 15.96 4.65 11.80
C TRP A 530 15.55 5.81 12.72
N ALA A 531 16.53 6.51 13.31
CA ALA A 531 16.27 7.64 14.18
C ALA A 531 15.62 8.83 13.45
N ASN A 532 16.12 9.18 12.26
CA ASN A 532 15.54 10.27 11.47
C ASN A 532 14.12 9.93 11.01
N LEU A 533 13.87 8.67 10.66
CA LEU A 533 12.55 8.21 10.28
C LEU A 533 11.57 8.26 11.46
N MET A 534 12.00 7.83 12.65
CA MET A 534 11.19 7.92 13.88
C MET A 534 10.85 9.38 14.19
N ARG A 535 11.81 10.29 14.07
CA ARG A 535 11.59 11.73 14.26
C ARG A 535 10.58 12.29 13.24
N ARG A 536 10.69 11.95 11.95
CA ARG A 536 9.72 12.42 10.94
C ARG A 536 8.32 11.83 11.13
N ALA A 537 8.23 10.54 11.46
CA ALA A 537 6.95 9.84 11.51
C ALA A 537 6.18 10.10 12.81
N PHE A 538 6.90 10.27 13.93
CA PHE A 538 6.32 10.32 15.27
C PHE A 538 6.73 11.55 16.08
N ASP A 539 7.51 12.47 15.49
CA ASP A 539 8.09 13.63 16.19
C ASP A 539 8.88 13.22 17.45
N PHE A 540 9.58 12.09 17.33
CA PHE A 540 10.20 11.41 18.46
C PHE A 540 11.68 11.09 18.20
N ASP A 541 12.57 11.66 19.01
CA ASP A 541 14.01 11.34 18.96
C ASP A 541 14.32 10.09 19.78
N VAL A 542 14.38 8.97 19.07
CA VAL A 542 14.68 7.67 19.69
C VAL A 542 16.11 7.52 20.21
N LEU A 543 17.01 8.42 19.84
CA LEU A 543 18.38 8.41 20.33
C LEU A 543 18.63 9.51 21.38
N ALA A 544 17.58 10.17 21.88
CA ALA A 544 17.65 10.95 23.10
C ALA A 544 17.48 10.02 24.32
N CYS A 545 18.38 10.17 25.30
CA CYS A 545 18.35 9.37 26.52
C CYS A 545 17.14 9.79 27.39
N PRO A 546 16.29 8.85 27.81
CA PRO A 546 15.11 9.18 28.61
C PRO A 546 15.46 9.57 30.06
N ARG A 547 16.70 9.35 30.51
CA ARG A 547 17.16 9.71 31.86
C ARG A 547 17.80 11.09 31.95
N CYS A 548 18.63 11.47 30.98
CA CYS A 548 19.42 12.71 31.04
C CYS A 548 19.31 13.60 29.78
N GLY A 549 18.59 13.18 28.75
CA GLY A 549 18.54 13.89 27.46
C GLY A 549 19.77 13.70 26.56
N GLY A 550 20.85 13.12 27.09
CA GLY A 550 22.10 12.83 26.38
C GLY A 550 21.95 11.94 25.14
N ARG A 551 22.98 11.92 24.28
CA ARG A 551 22.91 11.17 23.01
C ARG A 551 23.16 9.67 23.23
N MET A 552 22.30 8.84 22.65
CA MET A 552 22.46 7.40 22.61
C MET A 552 23.08 6.95 21.27
N SER A 553 23.96 5.96 21.31
CA SER A 553 24.61 5.35 20.15
C SER A 553 24.45 3.82 20.15
N LEU A 554 24.44 3.23 18.95
CA LEU A 554 24.45 1.78 18.78
C LEU A 554 25.82 1.25 19.22
N ILE A 555 25.84 0.35 20.20
CA ILE A 555 27.09 -0.25 20.71
C ILE A 555 27.30 -1.69 20.24
N ALA A 556 26.23 -2.45 20.02
CA ALA A 556 26.32 -3.83 19.56
C ALA A 556 25.02 -4.31 18.91
N THR A 557 25.12 -5.29 18.02
CA THR A 557 24.02 -6.13 17.54
C THR A 557 24.23 -7.54 18.06
N ILE A 558 23.25 -8.09 18.78
CA ILE A 558 23.35 -9.39 19.42
C ILE A 558 22.36 -10.35 18.76
N ASP A 559 22.89 -11.44 18.19
CA ASP A 559 22.13 -12.52 17.55
C ASP A 559 22.47 -13.93 18.10
N ASP A 560 23.57 -14.09 18.84
CA ASP A 560 23.92 -15.37 19.51
C ASP A 560 22.88 -15.73 20.60
N PRO A 561 22.16 -16.86 20.47
CA PRO A 561 21.15 -17.28 21.45
C PRO A 561 21.67 -17.48 22.88
N ARG A 562 22.94 -17.85 23.06
CA ARG A 562 23.55 -18.01 24.39
C ARG A 562 23.76 -16.65 25.05
N VAL A 563 24.23 -15.66 24.29
CA VAL A 563 24.44 -14.29 24.78
C VAL A 563 23.10 -13.61 25.04
N ILE A 564 22.14 -13.76 24.13
CA ILE A 564 20.77 -13.27 24.29
C ILE A 564 20.17 -13.76 25.60
N ARG A 565 20.17 -15.08 25.85
CA ARG A 565 19.60 -15.65 27.07
C ARG A 565 20.26 -15.09 28.34
N LYS A 566 21.59 -14.98 28.36
CA LYS A 566 22.31 -14.40 29.51
C LYS A 566 21.89 -12.95 29.77
N ILE A 567 21.82 -12.12 28.73
CA ILE A 567 21.44 -10.70 28.85
C ILE A 567 19.98 -10.59 29.30
N LEU A 568 19.06 -11.30 28.65
CA LEU A 568 17.63 -11.20 28.96
C LEU A 568 17.33 -11.74 30.37
N ALA A 569 17.97 -12.84 30.79
CA ALA A 569 17.84 -13.37 32.15
C ALA A 569 18.35 -12.36 33.19
N HIS A 570 19.50 -11.74 32.96
CA HIS A 570 20.03 -10.70 33.84
C HIS A 570 19.10 -9.50 33.97
N LEU A 571 18.38 -9.15 32.90
CA LEU A 571 17.43 -8.04 32.86
C LEU A 571 16.00 -8.42 33.33
N GLY A 572 15.77 -9.68 33.72
CA GLY A 572 14.43 -10.16 34.10
C GLY A 572 13.42 -10.16 32.94
N LEU A 573 13.89 -10.25 31.69
CA LEU A 573 13.07 -10.27 30.49
C LEU A 573 12.87 -11.71 29.99
N ALA A 574 11.79 -11.94 29.24
CA ALA A 574 11.49 -13.24 28.65
C ALA A 574 12.66 -13.75 27.79
N THR A 575 13.20 -14.92 28.15
CA THR A 575 14.35 -15.55 27.48
C THR A 575 13.94 -16.54 26.39
N GLU A 576 12.69 -17.00 26.44
CA GLU A 576 12.16 -18.00 25.52
C GLU A 576 11.52 -17.37 24.31
N VAL A 577 11.59 -18.09 23.20
CA VAL A 577 10.82 -17.76 22.01
C VAL A 577 9.43 -18.36 22.19
N PRO A 578 8.35 -17.60 21.93
CA PRO A 578 6.99 -18.15 21.92
C PRO A 578 6.91 -19.41 21.08
N GLN A 579 6.47 -20.51 21.69
CA GLN A 579 6.28 -21.76 21.00
C GLN A 579 5.05 -21.66 20.09
N LEU A 580 5.17 -22.23 18.90
CA LEU A 580 4.02 -22.45 18.02
C LEU A 580 3.11 -23.48 18.66
N HIS A 581 1.79 -23.26 18.59
CA HIS A 581 0.88 -24.31 18.97
C HIS A 581 0.79 -25.38 17.87
N PRO A 582 0.74 -26.67 18.24
CA PRO A 582 0.55 -27.74 17.27
C PRO A 582 -0.80 -27.58 16.58
N SER A 583 -0.93 -28.16 15.39
CA SER A 583 -2.19 -28.18 14.65
C SER A 583 -3.32 -28.76 15.51
N ARG A 584 -4.50 -28.15 15.48
CA ARG A 584 -5.69 -28.60 16.23
C ARG A 584 -6.85 -28.86 15.28
N SER A 585 -7.79 -29.71 15.70
CA SER A 585 -9.06 -29.85 14.98
C SER A 585 -9.88 -28.57 15.08
N PRO A 586 -10.68 -28.21 14.07
CA PRO A 586 -11.62 -27.10 14.18
C PRO A 586 -12.50 -27.31 15.42
N PRO A 587 -12.79 -26.27 16.23
CA PRO A 587 -13.75 -26.41 17.30
C PRO A 587 -15.10 -26.83 16.69
N GLY A 588 -15.68 -27.94 17.17
CA GLY A 588 -17.00 -28.39 16.73
C GLY A 588 -18.05 -27.38 17.17
N ARG A 589 -18.42 -26.45 16.29
CA ARG A 589 -19.36 -25.36 16.57
C ARG A 589 -20.30 -25.17 15.39
N SER A 590 -21.57 -24.95 15.72
CA SER A 590 -22.60 -24.62 14.73
C SER A 590 -22.32 -23.25 14.10
N ASP A 591 -22.49 -23.14 12.78
CA ASP A 591 -22.43 -21.87 12.07
C ASP A 591 -23.63 -21.01 12.52
N PRO A 592 -23.44 -19.83 13.15
CA PRO A 592 -24.55 -18.98 13.56
C PRO A 592 -25.36 -18.41 12.38
N PHE A 593 -24.93 -18.65 11.14
CA PHE A 593 -25.61 -18.27 9.90
C PHE A 593 -26.14 -19.46 9.09
N SER A 594 -26.15 -20.68 9.67
CA SER A 594 -26.74 -21.89 9.08
C SER A 594 -28.20 -21.70 8.60
N ASP A 595 -28.93 -20.74 9.19
CA ASP A 595 -30.36 -20.58 8.99
C ASP A 595 -30.75 -19.45 8.02
N LEU A 596 -29.80 -18.86 7.28
CA LEU A 596 -30.12 -17.86 6.26
C LEU A 596 -30.21 -18.52 4.86
N PRO A 597 -31.38 -18.51 4.20
CA PRO A 597 -31.51 -19.06 2.85
C PRO A 597 -30.63 -18.31 1.85
N ALA A 598 -30.10 -19.09 0.89
CA ALA A 598 -29.06 -18.72 -0.08
C ALA A 598 -29.36 -17.52 -0.98
#